data_AF-A0A9W2ZCK5-F1
#
_entry.id   AF-A0A9W2ZCK5-F1
#
_cell.length_a   1.000
_cell.length_b   1.000
_cell.length_c   1.000
_cell.angle_alpha   90.00
_cell.angle_beta   90.00
_cell.angle_gamma   90.00
#
_symmetry.space_group_name_H-M   'P 1'
#
loop_
_entity.id
_entity.type
_entity.pdbx_description
1 polymer ?
#
loop_
_entity_poly.entity_id
_entity_poly.type
_entity_poly.pdbx_seq_one_letter_code
_entity_poly.pdbx_strand_id
1 'polypeptide(L)'
;MRLLILASKVLAWPFRYKSQAAAVTMCFSALFSFVLFVVPLRNVILYPAIEYAWREVNTYDLIRIHFVQETIPHGVFNSVSCPEISKPRIAKSEINISGVFSYEHLLSRDAQVLALRKGHGRFLPAIDMNQKIENLYLYKVAVLALKRVGLQHFLVAGSLLGLNRHKGFVPWDDDLDIAVSLDSWELVKQTLCCIDGFELIKEHVLHWKFRFTDRIYPFLDIFFYRMDEDYVWAVTHYTRKTFIYPTGYVFPLSESTFEGIKVPVPRDSLSVARRIYDYSICKAFKGHIGRNFSLMESYPQGYSVEEVPCVELTYMYPMYHLT
;
A
#
# COMPACT_ATOMS: atom_id res chain seq x y z
N MET A 1 67.01 -48.31 30.03
CA MET A 1 65.57 -47.99 30.00
C MET A 1 65.42 -46.53 30.40
N ARG A 2 65.49 -45.52 29.52
CA ARG A 2 64.62 -45.18 28.37
C ARG A 2 63.12 -45.24 28.75
N LEU A 3 62.46 -44.09 28.52
CA LEU A 3 61.02 -43.77 28.61
C LEU A 3 60.48 -43.51 30.02
N LEU A 4 60.32 -42.22 30.38
CA LEU A 4 59.20 -41.71 31.21
C LEU A 4 59.30 -40.19 31.55
N ILE A 5 59.74 -39.31 30.65
CA ILE A 5 59.53 -37.86 30.81
C ILE A 5 59.32 -37.22 29.43
N LEU A 6 58.12 -37.39 28.84
CA LEU A 6 57.70 -36.62 27.66
C LEU A 6 56.17 -36.66 27.42
N ALA A 7 55.38 -36.80 28.48
CA ALA A 7 53.92 -36.94 28.38
C ALA A 7 53.11 -35.94 29.23
N SER A 8 53.60 -34.71 29.43
CA SER A 8 52.83 -33.67 30.14
C SER A 8 52.73 -32.32 29.43
N LYS A 9 53.18 -32.19 28.18
CA LYS A 9 53.09 -30.91 27.43
C LYS A 9 52.39 -30.93 26.07
N VAL A 10 51.81 -32.05 25.64
CA VAL A 10 51.18 -32.14 24.29
C VAL A 10 49.65 -32.29 24.33
N LEU A 11 49.03 -32.54 25.49
CA LEU A 11 47.58 -32.74 25.58
C LEU A 11 46.76 -31.51 26.01
N ALA A 12 47.37 -30.32 26.10
CA ALA A 12 46.66 -29.07 26.41
C ALA A 12 46.41 -28.17 25.18
N TRP A 13 46.70 -28.64 23.97
CA TRP A 13 46.63 -27.84 22.73
C TRP A 13 45.54 -28.22 21.70
N PRO A 14 44.41 -28.87 22.05
CA PRO A 14 43.24 -28.79 21.16
C PRO A 14 41.99 -28.16 21.80
N PHE A 15 41.95 -27.98 23.12
CA PHE A 15 40.77 -27.46 23.80
C PHE A 15 40.70 -25.92 23.84
N ARG A 16 41.84 -25.23 24.00
CA ARG A 16 41.89 -23.76 24.05
C ARG A 16 41.57 -23.07 22.72
N TYR A 17 41.92 -23.68 21.58
CA TYR A 17 41.72 -23.07 20.26
C TYR A 17 40.25 -23.14 19.82
N LYS A 18 39.55 -24.24 20.12
CA LYS A 18 38.09 -24.34 19.90
C LYS A 18 37.30 -23.39 20.80
N SER A 19 37.69 -23.23 22.07
CA SER A 19 37.03 -22.29 22.97
C SER A 19 37.32 -20.83 22.62
N GLN A 20 38.52 -20.50 22.13
CA GLN A 20 38.85 -19.15 21.65
C GLN A 20 38.16 -18.83 20.33
N ALA A 21 38.13 -19.75 19.36
CA ALA A 21 37.38 -19.55 18.12
C ALA A 21 35.88 -19.40 18.40
N ALA A 22 35.30 -20.23 19.28
CA ALA A 22 33.91 -20.09 19.70
C ALA A 22 33.65 -18.77 20.44
N ALA A 23 34.53 -18.34 21.35
CA ALA A 23 34.40 -17.06 22.04
C ALA A 23 34.54 -15.87 21.09
N VAL A 24 35.45 -15.93 20.13
CA VAL A 24 35.61 -14.91 19.08
C VAL A 24 34.37 -14.86 18.20
N THR A 25 33.86 -16.00 17.73
CA THR A 25 32.60 -16.08 16.96
C THR A 25 31.41 -15.56 17.77
N MET A 26 31.30 -15.88 19.06
CA MET A 26 30.26 -15.36 19.96
C MET A 26 30.38 -13.84 20.17
N CYS A 27 31.59 -13.31 20.32
CA CYS A 27 31.80 -11.86 20.42
C CYS A 27 31.46 -11.15 19.11
N PHE A 28 31.83 -11.72 17.96
CA PHE A 28 31.46 -11.18 16.65
C PHE A 28 29.95 -11.24 16.42
N SER A 29 29.26 -12.32 16.81
CA SER A 29 27.81 -12.41 16.69
C SER A 29 27.10 -11.45 17.64
N ALA A 30 27.55 -11.34 18.90
CA ALA A 30 26.99 -10.38 19.86
C ALA A 30 27.20 -8.92 19.42
N LEU A 31 28.39 -8.59 18.90
CA LEU A 31 28.68 -7.26 18.36
C LEU A 31 27.85 -6.96 17.11
N PHE A 32 27.74 -7.93 16.19
CA PHE A 32 26.91 -7.79 15.00
C PHE A 32 25.44 -7.60 15.37
N SER A 33 24.91 -8.39 16.31
CA SER A 33 23.57 -8.21 16.84
C SER A 33 23.39 -6.84 17.47
N PHE A 34 24.32 -6.38 18.31
CA PHE A 34 24.25 -5.04 18.92
C PHE A 34 24.20 -3.92 17.88
N VAL A 35 25.04 -4.01 16.85
CA VAL A 35 25.09 -3.05 15.74
C VAL A 35 23.76 -2.98 14.99
N LEU A 36 23.05 -4.10 14.84
CA LEU A 36 21.72 -4.10 14.23
C LEU A 36 20.69 -3.32 15.05
N PHE A 37 20.84 -3.18 16.38
CA PHE A 37 19.91 -2.38 17.21
C PHE A 37 20.25 -0.89 17.26
N VAL A 38 21.43 -0.48 16.79
CA VAL A 38 21.79 0.93 16.62
C VAL A 38 21.35 1.39 15.22
N VAL A 39 20.18 2.02 15.13
CA VAL A 39 19.51 2.36 13.85
C VAL A 39 20.44 3.00 12.80
N PRO A 40 21.25 4.03 13.12
CA PRO A 40 22.17 4.60 12.13
C PRO A 40 23.19 3.59 11.60
N LEU A 41 23.77 2.76 12.47
CA LEU A 41 24.76 1.75 12.07
C LEU A 41 24.11 0.63 11.26
N ARG A 42 22.93 0.16 11.67
CA ARG A 42 22.11 -0.78 10.89
C ARG A 42 21.85 -0.24 9.50
N ASN A 43 21.40 1.01 9.38
CA ASN A 43 21.06 1.60 8.09
C ASN A 43 22.29 1.75 7.18
N VAL A 44 23.48 2.00 7.73
CA VAL A 44 24.73 2.01 6.96
C VAL A 44 25.06 0.61 6.44
N ILE A 45 24.99 -0.41 7.30
CA ILE A 45 25.33 -1.80 6.95
C ILE A 45 24.32 -2.41 5.97
N LEU A 46 23.03 -2.15 6.21
CA LEU A 46 21.93 -2.71 5.44
C LEU A 46 21.45 -1.77 4.32
N TYR A 47 22.13 -0.65 4.07
CA TYR A 47 21.69 0.37 3.11
C TYR A 47 21.16 -0.17 1.76
N PRO A 48 21.84 -1.11 1.07
CA PRO A 48 21.37 -1.62 -0.22
C PRO A 48 20.14 -2.53 -0.12
N ALA A 49 19.81 -3.04 1.07
CA ALA A 49 18.73 -4.01 1.30
C ALA A 49 17.59 -3.46 2.17
N ILE A 50 17.79 -2.36 2.89
CA ILE A 50 16.80 -1.78 3.79
C ILE A 50 15.91 -0.78 3.06
N GLU A 51 14.61 -1.10 3.07
CA GLU A 51 13.56 -0.28 2.49
C GLU A 51 13.48 1.09 3.19
N TYR A 52 13.12 2.13 2.45
CA TYR A 52 13.08 3.49 2.98
C TYR A 52 12.19 3.61 4.23
N ALA A 53 10.99 3.00 4.18
CA ALA A 53 10.04 3.01 5.30
C ALA A 53 10.60 2.36 6.58
N TRP A 54 11.58 1.46 6.47
CA TRP A 54 12.15 0.74 7.61
C TRP A 54 13.30 1.50 8.27
N ARG A 55 13.90 2.47 7.58
CA ARG A 55 15.11 3.17 8.03
C ARG A 55 14.88 3.94 9.33
N GLU A 56 13.67 4.40 9.57
CA GLU A 56 13.31 5.17 10.77
C GLU A 56 12.72 4.32 11.90
N VAL A 57 12.34 3.08 11.60
CA VAL A 57 11.79 2.15 12.60
C VAL A 57 12.95 1.47 13.31
N ASN A 58 12.92 1.39 14.65
CA ASN A 58 13.97 0.70 15.37
C ASN A 58 13.90 -0.82 15.14
N THR A 59 15.00 -1.51 15.39
CA THR A 59 15.15 -2.92 15.00
C THR A 59 14.26 -3.85 15.81
N TYR A 60 13.99 -3.51 17.07
CA TYR A 60 13.06 -4.27 17.89
C TYR A 60 11.65 -4.23 17.27
N ASP A 61 11.17 -3.05 16.91
CA ASP A 61 9.86 -2.88 16.28
C ASP A 61 9.79 -3.47 14.88
N LEU A 62 10.85 -3.37 14.08
CA LEU A 62 10.89 -4.07 12.79
C LEU A 62 10.77 -5.57 12.96
N ILE A 63 11.50 -6.16 13.92
CA ILE A 63 11.41 -7.59 14.21
C ILE A 63 10.00 -7.92 14.67
N ARG A 64 9.42 -7.14 15.58
CA ARG A 64 8.07 -7.32 16.09
C ARG A 64 7.03 -7.29 14.95
N ILE A 65 7.03 -6.23 14.14
CA ILE A 65 6.09 -6.04 13.03
C ILE A 65 6.22 -7.14 11.95
N HIS A 66 7.44 -7.62 11.68
CA HIS A 66 7.67 -8.59 10.59
C HIS A 66 7.65 -10.06 11.01
N PHE A 67 8.16 -10.37 12.20
CA PHE A 67 8.42 -11.73 12.66
C PHE A 67 7.48 -12.20 13.78
N VAL A 68 6.79 -11.30 14.48
CA VAL A 68 5.67 -11.72 15.32
C VAL A 68 4.49 -11.94 14.39
N GLN A 69 4.30 -13.21 14.03
CA GLN A 69 3.27 -13.67 13.10
C GLN A 69 1.91 -13.05 13.41
N GLU A 70 1.39 -12.30 12.45
CA GLU A 70 -0.04 -12.07 12.36
C GLU A 70 -0.68 -13.33 11.79
N THR A 71 -1.32 -14.12 12.64
CA THR A 71 -2.25 -15.12 12.15
C THR A 71 -3.41 -14.38 11.49
N ILE A 72 -3.65 -14.69 10.22
CA ILE A 72 -4.89 -14.32 9.53
C ILE A 72 -6.01 -14.87 10.40
N PRO A 73 -6.96 -14.03 10.85
CA PRO A 73 -8.02 -14.51 11.71
C PRO A 73 -8.80 -15.68 11.08
N HIS A 74 -9.23 -16.63 11.91
CA HIS A 74 -10.02 -17.76 11.42
C HIS A 74 -11.35 -17.27 10.83
N GLY A 75 -11.72 -17.82 9.69
CA GLY A 75 -13.02 -17.53 9.06
C GLY A 75 -13.05 -16.28 8.19
N VAL A 76 -11.90 -15.64 7.92
CA VAL A 76 -11.76 -14.54 6.95
C VAL A 76 -12.47 -14.81 5.63
N PHE A 77 -12.37 -16.05 5.12
CA PHE A 77 -12.96 -16.45 3.84
C PHE A 77 -14.35 -17.07 3.91
N ASN A 78 -14.87 -17.35 5.11
CA ASN A 78 -16.15 -18.05 5.25
C ASN A 78 -17.30 -17.27 4.58
N SER A 79 -18.33 -17.96 4.09
CA SER A 79 -19.54 -17.26 3.66
C SER A 79 -20.21 -16.55 4.84
N VAL A 80 -20.80 -15.39 4.58
CA VAL A 80 -21.64 -14.68 5.56
C VAL A 80 -23.09 -14.92 5.18
N SER A 81 -23.93 -15.30 6.15
CA SER A 81 -25.38 -15.20 6.00
C SER A 81 -25.77 -13.75 6.21
N CYS A 82 -26.38 -13.14 5.20
CA CYS A 82 -26.88 -11.76 5.26
C CYS A 82 -28.35 -11.77 5.72
N PRO A 83 -28.66 -11.53 7.00
CA PRO A 83 -30.05 -11.43 7.42
C PRO A 83 -30.69 -10.19 6.77
N GLU A 84 -31.95 -10.30 6.34
CA GLU A 84 -32.63 -9.20 5.63
C GLU A 84 -32.66 -7.88 6.41
N ILE A 85 -32.64 -7.96 7.74
CA ILE A 85 -32.69 -6.82 8.66
C ILE A 85 -31.37 -6.02 8.66
N SER A 86 -30.23 -6.62 8.27
CA SER A 86 -28.91 -5.98 8.34
C SER A 86 -28.40 -5.44 7.01
N LYS A 87 -29.23 -5.38 5.95
CA LYS A 87 -28.81 -4.84 4.65
C LYS A 87 -28.65 -3.31 4.73
N PRO A 88 -27.44 -2.76 4.58
CA PRO A 88 -27.26 -1.31 4.57
C PRO A 88 -27.96 -0.73 3.33
N ARG A 89 -29.03 0.06 3.51
CA ARG A 89 -29.68 0.76 2.38
C ARG A 89 -29.02 2.10 2.13
N ILE A 90 -28.25 2.22 1.04
CA ILE A 90 -27.61 3.49 0.66
C ILE A 90 -28.48 4.14 -0.41
N ALA A 91 -29.11 5.27 -0.08
CA ALA A 91 -29.91 6.00 -1.04
C ALA A 91 -28.99 6.69 -2.05
N LYS A 92 -29.36 6.67 -3.34
CA LYS A 92 -28.59 7.35 -4.40
C LYS A 92 -28.42 8.86 -4.11
N SER A 93 -29.37 9.48 -3.43
CA SER A 93 -29.30 10.90 -3.03
C SER A 93 -28.22 11.20 -1.99
N GLU A 94 -27.74 10.20 -1.24
CA GLU A 94 -26.63 10.35 -0.30
C GLU A 94 -25.27 10.40 -1.02
N ILE A 95 -25.23 10.03 -2.30
CA ILE A 95 -24.01 9.94 -3.10
C ILE A 95 -23.87 11.21 -3.92
N ASN A 96 -23.14 12.18 -3.37
CA ASN A 96 -22.78 13.40 -4.08
C ASN A 96 -21.42 13.24 -4.78
N ILE A 97 -21.45 13.27 -6.11
CA ILE A 97 -20.30 13.22 -7.02
C ILE A 97 -20.40 14.31 -8.11
N SER A 98 -21.05 15.44 -7.83
CA SER A 98 -21.25 16.50 -8.83
C SER A 98 -19.99 17.33 -9.12
N GLY A 99 -18.94 17.21 -8.29
CA GLY A 99 -17.71 18.00 -8.37
C GLY A 99 -16.50 17.27 -8.97
N VAL A 100 -16.74 16.17 -9.70
CA VAL A 100 -15.67 15.30 -10.23
C VAL A 100 -14.89 16.02 -11.34
N PHE A 101 -13.56 15.98 -11.26
CA PHE A 101 -12.71 16.63 -12.25
C PHE A 101 -12.74 15.89 -13.58
N SER A 102 -12.92 16.64 -14.66
CA SER A 102 -12.85 16.12 -16.02
C SER A 102 -11.54 16.53 -16.70
N TYR A 103 -10.87 15.55 -17.29
CA TYR A 103 -9.72 15.76 -18.17
C TYR A 103 -10.12 15.69 -19.66
N GLU A 104 -11.37 16.02 -19.99
CA GLU A 104 -11.91 15.96 -21.37
C GLU A 104 -11.02 16.67 -22.41
N HIS A 105 -10.36 17.77 -22.03
CA HIS A 105 -9.44 18.47 -22.93
C HIS A 105 -8.29 17.57 -23.44
N LEU A 106 -7.85 16.59 -22.65
CA LEU A 106 -6.83 15.61 -23.04
C LEU A 106 -7.36 14.52 -23.96
N LEU A 107 -8.68 14.39 -24.08
CA LEU A 107 -9.30 13.50 -25.08
C LEU A 107 -9.30 14.14 -26.47
N SER A 108 -8.96 15.43 -26.62
CA SER A 108 -8.79 16.04 -27.93
C SER A 108 -7.65 15.37 -28.71
N ARG A 109 -7.85 15.19 -30.02
CA ARG A 109 -6.85 14.56 -30.91
C ARG A 109 -5.50 15.27 -30.83
N ASP A 110 -5.51 16.60 -30.75
CA ASP A 110 -4.29 17.40 -30.71
C ASP A 110 -3.52 17.21 -29.40
N ALA A 111 -4.20 17.16 -28.25
CA ALA A 111 -3.55 16.89 -26.97
C ALA A 111 -2.95 15.48 -26.91
N GLN A 112 -3.67 14.47 -27.41
CA GLN A 112 -3.16 13.10 -27.50
C GLN A 112 -1.94 13.00 -28.42
N VAL A 113 -2.00 13.62 -29.60
CA VAL A 113 -0.87 13.67 -30.55
C VAL A 113 0.32 14.37 -29.93
N LEU A 114 0.12 15.47 -29.19
CA LEU A 114 1.19 16.17 -28.49
C LEU A 114 1.83 15.29 -27.41
N ALA A 115 1.03 14.60 -26.61
CA ALA A 115 1.53 13.67 -25.59
C ALA A 115 2.36 12.54 -26.21
N LEU A 116 1.88 11.94 -27.30
CA LEU A 116 2.61 10.90 -28.04
C LEU A 116 3.92 11.43 -28.63
N ARG A 117 3.92 12.64 -29.21
CA ARG A 117 5.14 13.28 -29.74
C ARG A 117 6.18 13.57 -28.67
N LYS A 118 5.75 13.88 -27.45
CA LYS A 118 6.63 14.10 -26.29
C LYS A 118 7.03 12.80 -25.58
N GLY A 119 6.57 11.64 -26.05
CA GLY A 119 6.84 10.35 -25.41
C GLY A 119 6.01 10.09 -24.15
N HIS A 120 4.99 10.91 -23.84
CA HIS A 120 4.17 10.81 -22.63
C HIS A 120 2.88 10.00 -22.83
N GLY A 121 2.86 9.09 -23.82
CA GLY A 121 1.66 8.31 -24.14
C GLY A 121 1.14 7.47 -22.98
N ARG A 122 2.02 7.01 -22.08
CA ARG A 122 1.62 6.21 -20.90
C ARG A 122 0.98 7.02 -19.79
N PHE A 123 1.06 8.35 -19.87
CA PHE A 123 0.47 9.26 -18.92
C PHE A 123 -0.86 9.80 -19.41
N LEU A 124 -1.44 9.27 -20.48
CA LEU A 124 -2.82 9.56 -20.88
C LEU A 124 -3.81 9.01 -19.82
N PRO A 125 -5.03 9.58 -19.70
CA PRO A 125 -5.99 9.12 -18.73
C PRO A 125 -6.27 7.61 -18.86
N ALA A 126 -6.14 6.87 -17.75
CA ALA A 126 -6.36 5.42 -17.72
C ALA A 126 -7.85 5.05 -17.82
N ILE A 127 -8.71 5.94 -17.31
CA ILE A 127 -10.15 5.76 -17.21
C ILE A 127 -10.89 6.94 -17.83
N ASP A 128 -12.06 6.66 -18.40
CA ASP A 128 -12.97 7.71 -18.87
C ASP A 128 -13.80 8.30 -17.71
N MET A 129 -14.62 9.31 -18.03
CA MET A 129 -15.44 9.99 -17.02
C MET A 129 -16.49 9.06 -16.39
N ASN A 130 -17.05 8.11 -17.14
CA ASN A 130 -18.04 7.17 -16.60
C ASN A 130 -17.37 6.19 -15.64
N GLN A 131 -16.22 5.65 -16.01
CA GLN A 131 -15.42 4.77 -15.15
C GLN A 131 -14.96 5.49 -13.88
N LYS A 132 -14.59 6.78 -13.98
CA LYS A 132 -14.26 7.61 -12.81
C LYS A 132 -15.48 7.77 -11.88
N ILE A 133 -16.64 8.08 -12.45
CA ILE A 133 -17.91 8.18 -11.71
C ILE A 133 -18.24 6.85 -11.01
N GLU A 134 -18.08 5.72 -11.71
CA GLU A 134 -18.32 4.39 -11.15
C GLU A 134 -17.35 4.04 -10.01
N ASN A 135 -16.06 4.36 -10.14
CA ASN A 135 -15.08 4.20 -9.05
C ASN A 135 -15.45 5.03 -7.81
N LEU A 136 -15.82 6.30 -7.99
CA LEU A 136 -16.24 7.17 -6.89
C LEU A 136 -17.56 6.72 -6.25
N TYR A 137 -18.47 6.16 -7.07
CA TYR A 137 -19.71 5.57 -6.60
C TYR A 137 -19.44 4.33 -5.73
N LEU A 138 -18.58 3.41 -6.17
CA LEU A 138 -18.13 2.26 -5.38
C LEU A 138 -17.52 2.69 -4.04
N TYR A 139 -16.61 3.67 -4.08
CA TYR A 139 -16.03 4.26 -2.88
C TYR A 139 -17.13 4.78 -1.93
N LYS A 140 -18.04 5.63 -2.42
CA LYS A 140 -19.10 6.22 -1.59
C LYS A 140 -20.02 5.17 -0.97
N VAL A 141 -20.39 4.14 -1.72
CA VAL A 141 -21.20 3.02 -1.22
C VAL A 141 -20.47 2.31 -0.08
N ALA A 142 -19.23 1.88 -0.30
CA ALA A 142 -18.48 1.16 0.73
C ALA A 142 -18.29 2.01 2.00
N VAL A 143 -17.85 3.25 1.86
CA VAL A 143 -17.49 4.08 3.02
C VAL A 143 -18.70 4.58 3.80
N LEU A 144 -19.85 4.80 3.16
CA LEU A 144 -21.09 5.10 3.87
C LEU A 144 -21.57 3.89 4.66
N ALA A 145 -21.44 2.68 4.12
CA ALA A 145 -21.76 1.46 4.85
C ALA A 145 -20.87 1.29 6.08
N LEU A 146 -19.55 1.42 5.92
CA LEU A 146 -18.57 1.34 7.01
C LEU A 146 -18.83 2.41 8.08
N LYS A 147 -19.10 3.66 7.68
CA LYS A 147 -19.39 4.75 8.61
C LYS A 147 -20.60 4.47 9.49
N ARG A 148 -21.65 3.84 8.96
CA ARG A 148 -22.88 3.52 9.71
C ARG A 148 -22.68 2.51 10.83
N VAL A 149 -21.67 1.66 10.71
CA VAL A 149 -21.29 0.68 11.75
C VAL A 149 -20.10 1.18 12.59
N GLY A 150 -19.73 2.46 12.47
CA GLY A 150 -18.67 3.07 13.26
C GLY A 150 -17.25 2.68 12.83
N LEU A 151 -17.08 2.08 11.65
CA LEU A 151 -15.78 1.68 11.14
C LEU A 151 -15.08 2.84 10.44
N GLN A 152 -13.82 3.07 10.83
CA GLN A 152 -12.94 4.04 10.22
C GLN A 152 -12.18 3.43 9.05
N HIS A 153 -11.97 4.26 8.02
CA HIS A 153 -11.13 3.97 6.87
C HIS A 153 -10.35 5.24 6.50
N PHE A 154 -9.29 5.09 5.72
CA PHE A 154 -8.58 6.23 5.13
C PHE A 154 -8.02 5.86 3.75
N LEU A 155 -7.82 6.87 2.88
CA LEU A 155 -7.17 6.65 1.59
C LEU A 155 -5.71 6.25 1.76
N VAL A 156 -5.25 5.31 0.93
CA VAL A 156 -3.85 4.81 0.92
C VAL A 156 -3.31 4.72 -0.50
N ALA A 157 -2.05 4.31 -0.64
CA ALA A 157 -1.41 3.98 -1.91
C ALA A 157 -1.60 5.05 -3.02
N GLY A 158 -1.94 4.63 -4.25
CA GLY A 158 -2.06 5.51 -5.42
C GLY A 158 -3.14 6.57 -5.21
N SER A 159 -4.20 6.22 -4.50
CA SER A 159 -5.28 7.15 -4.13
C SER A 159 -4.80 8.29 -3.22
N LEU A 160 -3.97 8.00 -2.22
CA LEU A 160 -3.41 9.03 -1.34
C LEU A 160 -2.38 9.90 -2.06
N LEU A 161 -1.58 9.32 -2.96
CA LEU A 161 -0.69 10.08 -3.85
C LEU A 161 -1.50 11.03 -4.74
N GLY A 162 -2.54 10.51 -5.37
CA GLY A 162 -3.47 11.26 -6.23
C GLY A 162 -4.09 12.43 -5.49
N LEU A 163 -4.62 12.19 -4.29
CA LEU A 163 -5.19 13.24 -3.44
C LEU A 163 -4.23 14.41 -3.25
N ASN A 164 -2.99 14.10 -2.88
CA ASN A 164 -2.00 15.13 -2.59
C ASN A 164 -1.53 15.81 -3.89
N ARG A 165 -1.15 15.05 -4.92
CA ARG A 165 -0.47 15.55 -6.14
C ARG A 165 -1.42 16.06 -7.23
N HIS A 166 -2.64 15.57 -7.30
CA HIS A 166 -3.62 15.88 -8.37
C HIS A 166 -4.98 16.37 -7.84
N LYS A 167 -5.21 16.36 -6.52
CA LYS A 167 -6.51 16.62 -5.87
C LYS A 167 -7.59 15.58 -6.21
N GLY A 168 -7.19 14.42 -6.72
CA GLY A 168 -8.09 13.39 -7.22
C GLY A 168 -7.30 12.16 -7.64
N PHE A 169 -7.73 11.46 -8.69
CA PHE A 169 -6.97 10.32 -9.19
C PHE A 169 -5.58 10.73 -9.67
N VAL A 170 -4.61 9.81 -9.59
CA VAL A 170 -3.48 9.88 -10.53
C VAL A 170 -4.07 9.62 -11.92
N PRO A 171 -3.88 10.51 -12.92
CA PRO A 171 -4.68 10.44 -14.15
C PRO A 171 -4.56 9.13 -14.92
N TRP A 172 -3.41 8.46 -14.84
CA TRP A 172 -3.10 7.17 -15.47
C TRP A 172 -3.23 5.99 -14.50
N ASP A 173 -4.04 6.14 -13.46
CA ASP A 173 -4.40 5.11 -12.48
C ASP A 173 -5.90 4.77 -12.60
N ASP A 174 -6.28 3.53 -12.29
CA ASP A 174 -7.59 2.98 -12.67
C ASP A 174 -8.50 2.60 -11.50
N ASP A 175 -7.99 2.58 -10.27
CA ASP A 175 -8.73 2.15 -9.08
C ASP A 175 -8.62 3.13 -7.89
N LEU A 176 -9.32 2.78 -6.82
CA LEU A 176 -9.25 3.44 -5.52
C LEU A 176 -8.82 2.46 -4.44
N ASP A 177 -8.03 2.96 -3.49
CA ASP A 177 -7.50 2.20 -2.37
C ASP A 177 -7.93 2.82 -1.04
N ILE A 178 -8.50 2.00 -0.16
CA ILE A 178 -8.74 2.35 1.24
C ILE A 178 -8.06 1.35 2.17
N ALA A 179 -7.73 1.80 3.38
CA ALA A 179 -7.27 0.93 4.45
C ALA A 179 -8.27 0.93 5.61
N VAL A 180 -8.53 -0.26 6.16
CA VAL A 180 -9.40 -0.53 7.32
C VAL A 180 -8.67 -1.37 8.36
N SER A 181 -9.05 -1.26 9.63
CA SER A 181 -8.41 -2.04 10.70
C SER A 181 -8.69 -3.53 10.52
N LEU A 182 -7.64 -4.36 10.59
CA LEU A 182 -7.78 -5.81 10.58
C LEU A 182 -8.61 -6.28 11.76
N ASP A 183 -8.57 -5.62 12.92
CA ASP A 183 -9.34 -6.04 14.10
C ASP A 183 -10.86 -5.91 13.91
N SER A 184 -11.29 -5.25 12.83
CA SER A 184 -12.69 -5.08 12.45
C SER A 184 -13.10 -5.90 11.23
N TRP A 185 -12.29 -6.85 10.78
CA TRP A 185 -12.51 -7.55 9.51
C TRP A 185 -13.85 -8.29 9.44
N GLU A 186 -14.35 -8.90 10.52
CA GLU A 186 -15.67 -9.55 10.52
C GLU A 186 -16.78 -8.54 10.26
N LEU A 187 -16.69 -7.35 10.89
CA LEU A 187 -17.69 -6.31 10.74
C LEU A 187 -17.61 -5.66 9.34
N VAL A 188 -16.40 -5.44 8.81
CA VAL A 188 -16.20 -5.03 7.40
C VAL A 188 -16.87 -6.04 6.47
N LYS A 189 -16.62 -7.33 6.70
CA LYS A 189 -17.15 -8.43 5.90
C LYS A 189 -18.67 -8.47 5.93
N GLN A 190 -19.28 -8.46 7.11
CA GLN A 190 -20.72 -8.47 7.30
C GLN A 190 -21.38 -7.23 6.67
N THR A 191 -20.72 -6.07 6.80
CA THR A 191 -21.25 -4.80 6.27
C THR A 191 -21.24 -4.79 4.75
N LEU A 192 -20.14 -5.20 4.11
CA LEU A 192 -19.95 -5.06 2.66
C LEU A 192 -20.47 -6.26 1.85
N CYS A 193 -20.52 -7.48 2.40
CA CYS A 193 -21.07 -8.64 1.69
C CYS A 193 -22.59 -8.58 1.50
N CYS A 194 -23.29 -7.70 2.21
CA CYS A 194 -24.75 -7.68 2.30
C CYS A 194 -25.39 -6.47 1.60
N ILE A 195 -24.65 -5.76 0.74
CA ILE A 195 -25.16 -4.61 0.00
C ILE A 195 -25.69 -5.09 -1.36
N ASP A 196 -26.98 -4.89 -1.59
CA ASP A 196 -27.62 -5.31 -2.84
C ASP A 196 -27.00 -4.61 -4.07
N GLY A 197 -26.68 -5.38 -5.11
CA GLY A 197 -26.04 -4.90 -6.33
C GLY A 197 -24.50 -4.81 -6.28
N PHE A 198 -23.89 -5.20 -5.15
CA PHE A 198 -22.44 -5.22 -4.98
C PHE A 198 -21.94 -6.56 -4.47
N GLU A 199 -20.67 -6.84 -4.74
CA GLU A 199 -19.97 -8.05 -4.35
C GLU A 199 -18.66 -7.68 -3.64
N LEU A 200 -18.38 -8.40 -2.55
CA LEU A 200 -17.10 -8.35 -1.86
C LEU A 200 -16.28 -9.61 -2.17
N ILE A 201 -15.26 -9.46 -3.00
CA ILE A 201 -14.30 -10.51 -3.35
C ILE A 201 -13.27 -10.58 -2.23
N LYS A 202 -13.20 -11.76 -1.59
CA LYS A 202 -12.34 -12.01 -0.43
C LYS A 202 -11.25 -13.03 -0.75
N GLU A 203 -11.06 -13.41 -2.00
CA GLU A 203 -10.25 -14.58 -2.39
C GLU A 203 -8.75 -14.44 -2.03
N HIS A 204 -8.26 -13.21 -1.89
CA HIS A 204 -6.92 -12.94 -1.40
C HIS A 204 -6.93 -12.44 0.04
N VAL A 205 -6.12 -13.09 0.88
CA VAL A 205 -5.78 -12.67 2.25
C VAL A 205 -5.29 -11.22 2.30
N LEU A 206 -4.65 -10.79 1.21
CA LEU A 206 -3.78 -9.63 1.16
C LEU A 206 -4.57 -8.31 1.03
N HIS A 207 -5.67 -8.29 0.32
CA HIS A 207 -6.60 -7.17 0.23
C HIS A 207 -7.90 -7.70 -0.36
N TRP A 208 -9.02 -7.04 -0.07
CA TRP A 208 -10.31 -7.39 -0.66
C TRP A 208 -10.66 -6.43 -1.79
N LYS A 209 -11.55 -6.88 -2.68
CA LYS A 209 -12.08 -6.04 -3.75
C LYS A 209 -13.58 -5.87 -3.57
N PHE A 210 -14.06 -4.64 -3.68
CA PHE A 210 -15.49 -4.33 -3.67
C PHE A 210 -15.92 -3.80 -5.03
N ARG A 211 -16.90 -4.44 -5.66
CA ARG A 211 -17.34 -4.13 -7.04
C ARG A 211 -18.85 -4.30 -7.19
N PHE A 212 -19.39 -3.93 -8.35
CA PHE A 212 -20.77 -4.26 -8.70
C PHE A 212 -20.91 -5.76 -9.02
N THR A 213 -22.10 -6.33 -8.79
CA THR A 213 -22.37 -7.75 -9.08
C THR A 213 -22.40 -8.10 -10.57
N ASP A 214 -22.70 -7.12 -11.43
CA ASP A 214 -22.97 -7.32 -12.86
C ASP A 214 -21.74 -7.13 -13.77
N ARG A 215 -20.58 -6.76 -13.21
CA ARG A 215 -19.35 -6.47 -13.97
C ARG A 215 -18.10 -6.79 -13.17
N ILE A 216 -17.00 -7.06 -13.86
CA ILE A 216 -15.72 -7.45 -13.24
C ILE A 216 -14.91 -6.24 -12.76
N TYR A 217 -15.12 -5.08 -13.37
CA TYR A 217 -14.42 -3.81 -13.17
C TYR A 217 -15.44 -2.66 -13.32
N PRO A 218 -15.31 -1.52 -12.61
CA PRO A 218 -14.25 -1.16 -11.66
C PRO A 218 -14.33 -1.90 -10.32
N PHE A 219 -13.28 -1.76 -9.51
CA PHE A 219 -13.23 -2.26 -8.12
C PHE A 219 -12.57 -1.25 -7.19
N LEU A 220 -13.01 -1.23 -5.93
CA LEU A 220 -12.36 -0.57 -4.82
C LEU A 220 -11.49 -1.59 -4.09
N ASP A 221 -10.21 -1.29 -3.92
CA ASP A 221 -9.27 -2.11 -3.16
C ASP A 221 -9.31 -1.74 -1.67
N ILE A 222 -9.46 -2.76 -0.84
CA ILE A 222 -9.61 -2.66 0.61
C ILE A 222 -8.43 -3.37 1.26
N PHE A 223 -7.46 -2.58 1.72
CA PHE A 223 -6.30 -3.04 2.46
C PHE A 223 -6.60 -3.13 3.96
N PHE A 224 -5.93 -4.05 4.63
CA PHE A 224 -5.99 -4.18 6.08
C PHE A 224 -4.71 -3.66 6.72
N TYR A 225 -4.86 -2.94 7.83
CA TYR A 225 -3.76 -2.52 8.69
C TYR A 225 -3.91 -3.06 10.11
N ARG A 226 -2.79 -3.20 10.80
CA ARG A 226 -2.73 -3.28 12.26
C ARG A 226 -2.12 -2.00 12.82
N MET A 227 -2.32 -1.79 14.10
CA MET A 227 -1.70 -0.69 14.80
C MET A 227 -1.43 -1.00 16.26
N ASP A 228 -0.53 -0.24 16.84
CA ASP A 228 -0.33 -0.08 18.28
C ASP A 228 -0.14 1.42 18.60
N GLU A 229 0.38 1.71 19.80
CA GLU A 229 0.62 3.08 20.25
C GLU A 229 1.63 3.83 19.35
N ASP A 230 2.56 3.10 18.73
CA ASP A 230 3.71 3.67 18.03
C ASP A 230 3.57 3.63 16.51
N TYR A 231 3.00 2.56 15.96
CA TYR A 231 2.96 2.31 14.52
C TYR A 231 1.60 1.83 13.99
N VAL A 232 1.39 2.12 12.70
CA VAL A 232 0.34 1.55 11.84
C VAL A 232 1.04 0.86 10.67
N TRP A 233 0.73 -0.40 10.41
CA TRP A 233 1.40 -1.17 9.35
C TRP A 233 0.44 -2.07 8.58
N ALA A 234 0.79 -2.35 7.32
CA ALA A 234 -0.02 -3.21 6.47
C ALA A 234 0.09 -4.68 6.87
N VAL A 235 -1.04 -5.38 6.75
CA VAL A 235 -1.10 -6.85 6.90
C VAL A 235 -0.53 -7.53 5.65
N THR A 236 -0.79 -6.93 4.48
CA THR A 236 -0.43 -7.42 3.15
C THR A 236 1.10 -7.52 2.96
N HIS A 237 1.62 -8.72 2.70
CA HIS A 237 3.06 -8.95 2.62
C HIS A 237 3.80 -8.01 1.65
N TYR A 238 3.25 -7.73 0.46
CA TYR A 238 3.94 -6.88 -0.52
C TYR A 238 3.90 -5.38 -0.19
N THR A 239 2.93 -4.92 0.61
CA THR A 239 2.88 -3.51 1.07
C THR A 239 3.53 -3.30 2.44
N ARG A 240 3.86 -4.35 3.22
CA ARG A 240 4.63 -4.21 4.49
C ARG A 240 5.95 -3.46 4.34
N LYS A 241 6.56 -3.53 3.16
CA LYS A 241 7.80 -2.82 2.83
C LYS A 241 7.64 -1.30 2.72
N THR A 242 6.42 -0.84 2.45
CA THR A 242 6.12 0.58 2.14
C THR A 242 5.08 1.19 3.07
N PHE A 243 4.31 0.37 3.78
CA PHE A 243 3.24 0.76 4.70
C PHE A 243 3.62 0.37 6.14
N ILE A 244 4.49 1.18 6.72
CA ILE A 244 4.75 1.26 8.17
C ILE A 244 4.90 2.74 8.51
N TYR A 245 3.98 3.26 9.31
CA TYR A 245 3.90 4.68 9.63
C TYR A 245 3.84 4.88 11.14
N PRO A 246 4.47 5.93 11.69
CA PRO A 246 4.20 6.33 13.07
C PRO A 246 2.70 6.57 13.26
N THR A 247 2.11 6.08 14.36
CA THR A 247 0.68 6.26 14.65
C THR A 247 0.27 7.72 14.65
N GLY A 248 1.16 8.62 15.12
CA GLY A 248 0.93 10.07 15.07
C GLY A 248 0.88 10.70 13.67
N TYR A 249 1.32 10.01 12.61
CA TYR A 249 1.17 10.48 11.23
C TYR A 249 -0.18 10.08 10.64
N VAL A 250 -0.80 9.02 11.18
CA VAL A 250 -2.07 8.49 10.71
C VAL A 250 -3.24 9.01 11.54
N PHE A 251 -3.17 8.94 12.87
CA PHE A 251 -4.31 9.17 13.75
C PHE A 251 -4.16 10.41 14.67
N PRO A 252 -5.28 11.09 15.02
CA PRO A 252 -6.61 10.86 14.45
C PRO A 252 -6.62 11.31 12.99
N LEU A 253 -7.49 10.66 12.22
CA LEU A 253 -7.66 10.96 10.81
C LEU A 253 -8.04 12.43 10.61
N SER A 254 -7.64 12.99 9.48
CA SER A 254 -8.09 14.30 9.01
C SER A 254 -9.04 14.15 7.83
N GLU A 255 -9.76 15.22 7.48
CA GLU A 255 -10.62 15.27 6.30
C GLU A 255 -9.93 16.08 5.20
N SER A 256 -9.98 15.59 3.96
CA SER A 256 -9.49 16.29 2.79
C SER A 256 -10.44 16.09 1.60
N THR A 257 -10.07 16.61 0.44
CA THR A 257 -10.88 16.56 -0.78
C THR A 257 -10.19 15.74 -1.86
N PHE A 258 -10.92 14.77 -2.42
CA PHE A 258 -10.52 13.94 -3.56
C PHE A 258 -11.58 14.07 -4.63
N GLU A 259 -11.29 14.52 -5.86
CA GLU A 259 -12.30 14.68 -6.92
C GLU A 259 -13.51 15.53 -6.46
N GLY A 260 -13.27 16.55 -5.65
CA GLY A 260 -14.31 17.40 -5.07
C GLY A 260 -15.12 16.77 -3.92
N ILE A 261 -14.91 15.48 -3.59
CA ILE A 261 -15.58 14.79 -2.49
C ILE A 261 -14.74 14.79 -1.21
N LYS A 262 -15.41 15.00 -0.06
CA LYS A 262 -14.78 14.85 1.26
C LYS A 262 -14.43 13.39 1.55
N VAL A 263 -13.21 13.15 1.99
CA VAL A 263 -12.64 11.84 2.27
C VAL A 263 -11.78 11.86 3.55
N PRO A 264 -11.83 10.81 4.40
CA PRO A 264 -10.88 10.65 5.49
C PRO A 264 -9.49 10.27 4.96
N VAL A 265 -8.46 10.88 5.53
CA VAL A 265 -7.05 10.65 5.20
C VAL A 265 -6.21 10.57 6.48
N PRO A 266 -4.97 10.04 6.43
CA PRO A 266 -4.02 10.17 7.53
C PRO A 266 -3.88 11.62 8.01
N ARG A 267 -3.65 11.81 9.32
CA ARG A 267 -3.42 13.13 9.95
C ARG A 267 -2.46 13.99 9.12
N ASP A 268 -1.32 13.41 8.73
CA ASP A 268 -0.34 14.00 7.83
C ASP A 268 -0.26 13.19 6.53
N SER A 269 -1.26 13.39 5.67
CA SER A 269 -1.39 12.70 4.38
C SER A 269 -0.18 12.86 3.48
N LEU A 270 0.50 14.02 3.52
CA LEU A 270 1.63 14.32 2.66
C LEU A 270 2.88 13.57 3.14
N SER A 271 3.17 13.59 4.44
CA SER A 271 4.31 12.85 5.00
C SER A 271 4.14 11.35 4.84
N VAL A 272 2.92 10.82 5.00
CA VAL A 272 2.64 9.39 4.75
C VAL A 272 2.93 9.03 3.29
N ALA A 273 2.43 9.80 2.32
CA ALA A 273 2.62 9.50 0.91
C ALA A 273 4.09 9.67 0.46
N ARG A 274 4.82 10.66 0.99
CA ARG A 274 6.25 10.89 0.68
C ARG A 274 7.19 9.78 1.16
N ARG A 275 6.74 8.93 2.09
CA ARG A 275 7.49 7.73 2.49
C ARG A 275 7.45 6.62 1.44
N ILE A 276 6.46 6.65 0.56
CA ILE A 276 6.24 5.63 -0.48
C ILE A 276 6.69 6.15 -1.84
N TYR A 277 6.38 7.41 -2.13
CA TYR A 277 6.51 7.98 -3.46
C TYR A 277 7.49 9.14 -3.49
N ASP A 278 8.34 9.15 -4.51
CA ASP A 278 9.05 10.35 -4.92
C ASP A 278 8.07 11.28 -5.65
N TYR A 279 7.76 12.43 -5.05
CA TYR A 279 6.81 13.38 -5.61
C TYR A 279 7.34 14.12 -6.84
N SER A 280 8.66 14.12 -7.04
CA SER A 280 9.29 14.72 -8.22
C SER A 280 9.23 13.80 -9.44
N ILE A 281 8.96 12.50 -9.23
CA ILE A 281 8.94 11.48 -10.29
C ILE A 281 7.53 10.92 -10.51
N CYS A 282 7.09 10.95 -11.75
CA CYS A 282 5.82 10.42 -12.20
C CYS A 282 6.06 9.05 -12.83
N LYS A 283 5.40 8.01 -12.29
CA LYS A 283 5.57 6.62 -12.70
C LYS A 283 4.27 6.08 -13.30
N ALA A 284 4.37 5.44 -14.46
CA ALA A 284 3.26 4.74 -15.11
C ALA A 284 3.64 3.28 -15.37
N PHE A 285 2.80 2.34 -14.93
CA PHE A 285 3.02 0.92 -15.19
C PHE A 285 2.25 0.48 -16.44
N LYS A 286 2.85 -0.44 -17.22
CA LYS A 286 2.29 -1.02 -18.45
C LYS A 286 0.89 -1.65 -18.29
N GLY A 287 0.41 -1.90 -17.07
CA GLY A 287 -0.86 -2.57 -16.78
C GLY A 287 -2.06 -1.67 -16.41
N HIS A 288 -1.88 -0.36 -16.21
CA HIS A 288 -2.96 0.55 -15.81
C HIS A 288 -3.57 1.34 -16.97
N ILE A 289 -3.03 1.23 -18.19
CA ILE A 289 -3.73 1.73 -19.38
C ILE A 289 -4.94 0.84 -19.56
N GLY A 290 -6.14 1.40 -19.35
CA GLY A 290 -7.45 0.75 -19.26
C GLY A 290 -7.47 -0.69 -19.77
N ARG A 291 -7.80 -1.63 -18.87
CA ARG A 291 -7.96 -3.06 -19.14
C ARG A 291 -9.11 -3.32 -20.13
N ASN A 292 -8.97 -2.88 -21.38
CA ASN A 292 -9.66 -3.47 -22.51
C ASN A 292 -9.05 -4.87 -22.66
N PHE A 293 -9.69 -5.84 -22.02
CA PHE A 293 -9.32 -7.26 -22.04
C PHE A 293 -9.09 -7.80 -23.46
N SER A 294 -9.65 -7.16 -24.48
CA SER A 294 -9.51 -7.49 -25.91
C SER A 294 -8.14 -7.16 -26.54
N LEU A 295 -7.30 -6.33 -25.90
CA LEU A 295 -5.99 -5.94 -26.44
C LEU A 295 -4.81 -6.62 -25.71
N MET A 296 -5.08 -7.50 -24.75
CA MET A 296 -4.05 -8.11 -23.90
C MET A 296 -3.28 -9.27 -24.59
N GLU A 297 -3.80 -9.81 -25.69
CA GLU A 297 -3.18 -10.96 -26.38
C GLU A 297 -1.97 -10.61 -27.27
N SER A 298 -1.68 -9.33 -27.54
CA SER A 298 -0.67 -8.94 -28.54
C SER A 298 0.59 -8.24 -28.01
N TYR A 299 0.72 -8.02 -26.69
CA TYR A 299 1.88 -7.32 -26.13
C TYR A 299 2.83 -8.24 -25.36
N PRO A 300 4.15 -8.20 -25.63
CA PRO A 300 5.10 -9.12 -25.03
C PRO A 300 5.16 -8.96 -23.51
N GLN A 301 5.20 -10.09 -22.80
CA GLN A 301 5.39 -10.19 -21.36
C GLN A 301 6.62 -9.39 -20.93
N GLY A 302 6.41 -8.41 -20.05
CA GLY A 302 7.46 -7.60 -19.46
C GLY A 302 6.88 -6.36 -18.81
N TYR A 303 6.99 -6.26 -17.49
CA TYR A 303 6.62 -5.09 -16.69
C TYR A 303 7.64 -3.98 -16.97
N SER A 304 7.35 -3.08 -17.91
CA SER A 304 8.12 -1.84 -18.04
C SER A 304 7.42 -0.73 -17.28
N VAL A 305 8.17 -0.09 -16.37
CA VAL A 305 7.77 1.15 -15.69
C VAL A 305 8.32 2.31 -16.51
N GLU A 306 7.48 3.28 -16.83
CA GLU A 306 7.93 4.55 -17.40
C GLU A 306 7.99 5.59 -16.30
N GLU A 307 9.14 6.25 -16.18
CA GLU A 307 9.39 7.27 -15.17
C GLU A 307 9.81 8.57 -15.86
N VAL A 308 9.15 9.66 -15.54
CA VAL A 308 9.48 11.01 -16.01
C VAL A 308 9.47 11.98 -14.83
N PRO A 309 10.27 13.06 -14.83
CA PRO A 309 10.07 14.16 -13.89
C PRO A 309 8.63 14.69 -14.01
N CYS A 310 7.89 14.75 -12.90
CA CYS A 310 6.50 15.19 -12.91
C CYS A 310 6.31 16.61 -13.47
N VAL A 311 7.35 17.46 -13.41
CA VAL A 311 7.36 18.79 -14.01
C VAL A 311 7.12 18.76 -15.53
N GLU A 312 7.51 17.66 -16.21
CA GLU A 312 7.33 17.51 -17.66
C GLU A 312 5.87 17.22 -18.05
N LEU A 313 5.04 16.79 -17.10
CA LEU A 313 3.63 16.47 -17.31
C LEU A 313 2.69 17.64 -16.94
N THR A 314 3.23 18.79 -16.54
CA THR A 314 2.44 19.96 -16.12
C THR A 314 1.60 20.58 -17.24
N TYR A 315 1.94 20.34 -18.51
CA TYR A 315 1.10 20.73 -19.64
C TYR A 315 -0.13 19.82 -19.84
N MET A 316 -0.13 18.62 -19.23
CA MET A 316 -1.26 17.69 -19.27
C MET A 316 -2.13 17.83 -18.02
N TYR A 317 -1.50 17.99 -16.85
CA TYR A 317 -2.19 17.91 -15.58
C TYR A 317 -1.77 19.02 -14.60
N PRO A 318 -2.73 19.55 -13.81
CA PRO A 318 -2.38 20.27 -12.60
C PRO A 318 -1.61 19.35 -11.64
N MET A 319 -0.46 19.84 -11.17
CA MET A 319 0.42 19.13 -10.24
C MET A 319 0.63 19.95 -8.97
N TYR A 320 0.60 19.29 -7.82
CA TYR A 320 0.78 19.91 -6.50
C TYR A 320 1.88 19.19 -5.70
N HIS A 321 2.55 19.92 -4.81
CA HIS A 321 3.57 19.41 -3.87
C HIS A 321 4.76 18.68 -4.53
N LEU A 322 5.19 19.14 -5.71
CA LEU A 322 6.33 18.56 -6.46
C LEU A 322 7.70 18.75 -5.79
N THR A 323 7.80 19.61 -4.77
CA THR A 323 9.04 19.96 -4.04
C THR A 323 9.05 19.46 -2.61
#